data_AF-A0A4U7EJZ4-F1
#
_entry.id   AF-A0A4U7EJZ4-F1
#
_cell.length_a   1.000
_cell.length_b   1.000
_cell.length_c   1.000
_cell.angle_alpha   90.00
_cell.angle_beta   90.00
_cell.angle_gamma   90.00
#
_symmetry.space_group_name_H-M   'P 1'
#
loop_
_entity.id
_entity.type
_entity.pdbx_description
1 polymer ?
#
loop_
_entity_poly.entity_id
_entity_poly.type
_entity_poly.pdbx_seq_one_letter_code
_entity_poly.pdbx_strand_id
1 'polypeptide(L)'
;MAREVTHEERGPAILDESDAGDDGLIYVCQCGLSDAKPLCDGSHNATDDEADGVVYKYSNDDADGERREVGEIDGGRRGVNSERREIDGNDDADR
;
A
#
# COMPACT_ATOMS: atom_id res chain seq x y z
N MET A 1 -11.74 -2.83 -15.77
CA MET A 1 -11.82 -3.71 -14.59
C MET A 1 -10.63 -3.38 -13.72
N ALA A 2 -10.84 -3.20 -12.41
CA ALA A 2 -9.77 -2.96 -11.45
C ALA A 2 -9.54 -4.23 -10.63
N ARG A 3 -8.31 -4.44 -10.17
CA ARG A 3 -7.92 -5.52 -9.27
C ARG A 3 -7.06 -4.93 -8.17
N GLU A 4 -7.21 -5.45 -6.96
CA GLU A 4 -6.28 -5.19 -5.87
C GLU A 4 -5.10 -6.16 -6.01
N VAL A 5 -3.89 -5.69 -5.73
CA VAL A 5 -2.66 -6.47 -5.81
C VAL A 5 -1.89 -6.23 -4.52
N THR A 6 -1.66 -7.30 -3.77
CA THR A 6 -0.82 -7.28 -2.57
C THR A 6 0.63 -7.56 -2.98
N HIS A 7 1.57 -6.81 -2.41
CA HIS A 7 3.01 -7.01 -2.57
C HIS A 7 3.58 -7.59 -1.28
N GLU A 8 4.36 -8.67 -1.39
CA GLU A 8 4.99 -9.35 -0.24
C GLU A 8 6.52 -9.21 -0.25
N GLU A 9 7.11 -8.88 -1.39
CA GLU A 9 8.56 -8.69 -1.52
C GLU A 9 8.98 -7.34 -0.94
N ARG A 10 10.03 -7.33 -0.11
CA ARG A 10 10.56 -6.12 0.55
C ARG A 10 11.70 -5.45 -0.21
N GLY A 11 12.16 -6.03 -1.33
CA GLY A 11 13.34 -5.59 -2.05
C GLY A 11 13.22 -5.69 -3.56
N PRO A 12 14.25 -5.24 -4.30
CA PRO A 12 14.31 -5.41 -5.74
C PRO A 12 14.87 -6.79 -6.13
N ALA A 13 14.43 -7.30 -7.27
CA ALA A 13 15.16 -8.36 -7.97
C ALA A 13 16.42 -7.76 -8.62
N ILE A 14 17.53 -8.47 -8.47
CA ILE A 14 18.81 -8.09 -9.06
C ILE A 14 18.98 -8.94 -10.31
N LEU A 15 18.97 -8.29 -11.47
CA LEU A 15 19.34 -8.90 -12.75
C LEU A 15 20.81 -8.63 -12.98
N ASP A 16 21.56 -9.68 -13.29
CA ASP A 16 23.00 -9.63 -13.48
C ASP A 16 23.41 -9.84 -14.95
N GLU A 17 24.70 -10.06 -15.20
CA GLU A 17 25.26 -10.29 -16.54
C GLU A 17 24.59 -11.45 -17.28
N SER A 18 24.03 -12.43 -16.58
CA SER A 18 23.30 -13.55 -17.18
C SER A 18 21.93 -13.16 -17.71
N ASP A 19 21.31 -12.13 -17.13
CA ASP A 19 19.98 -11.63 -17.50
C ASP A 19 20.06 -10.43 -18.47
N ALA A 20 21.03 -9.53 -18.26
CA ALA A 20 21.13 -8.23 -18.91
C ALA A 20 22.36 -8.07 -19.83
N GLY A 21 23.22 -9.09 -19.94
CA GLY A 21 24.43 -9.03 -20.76
C GLY A 21 25.45 -8.01 -20.24
N ASP A 22 25.96 -7.15 -21.12
CA ASP A 22 26.99 -6.16 -20.79
C ASP A 22 26.44 -4.87 -20.13
N ASP A 23 25.12 -4.79 -19.88
CA ASP A 23 24.46 -3.60 -19.34
C ASP A 23 24.66 -3.42 -17.81
N GLY A 24 25.35 -4.36 -17.16
CA GLY A 24 25.63 -4.34 -15.72
C GLY A 24 24.43 -4.77 -14.85
N LEU A 25 24.48 -4.47 -13.56
CA LEU A 25 23.42 -4.85 -12.62
C LEU A 25 22.19 -3.95 -12.78
N ILE A 26 21.01 -4.58 -12.99
CA ILE A 26 19.72 -3.89 -13.06
C ILE A 26 18.87 -4.28 -11.85
N TYR A 27 18.34 -3.28 -11.16
CA TYR A 27 17.49 -3.48 -9.98
C TYR A 27 16.03 -3.26 -10.34
N VAL A 28 15.24 -4.33 -10.36
CA VAL A 28 13.81 -4.31 -10.72
C VAL A 28 12.99 -4.27 -9.44
N CYS A 29 12.09 -3.29 -9.32
CA CYS A 29 11.27 -3.11 -8.13
C CYS A 29 10.25 -4.25 -7.99
N GLN A 30 10.20 -4.90 -6.82
CA GLN A 30 9.16 -5.89 -6.48
C GLN A 30 8.29 -5.46 -5.28
N CYS A 31 8.75 -4.50 -4.47
CA CYS A 31 8.01 -3.97 -3.32
C CYS A 31 6.77 -3.12 -3.65
N GLY A 32 6.60 -2.70 -4.90
CA GLY A 32 5.46 -1.86 -5.32
C GLY A 32 5.60 -0.36 -4.99
N LEU A 33 6.54 0.03 -4.12
CA LEU A 33 6.63 1.41 -3.61
C LEU A 33 7.38 2.41 -4.50
N SER A 34 8.22 1.93 -5.44
CA SER A 34 9.04 2.82 -6.30
C SER A 34 8.19 3.81 -7.09
N ASP A 35 8.61 5.07 -7.19
CA ASP A 35 8.00 6.06 -8.07
C ASP A 35 8.55 5.98 -9.50
N ALA A 36 9.70 5.30 -9.68
CA ALA A 36 10.37 5.07 -10.95
C ALA A 36 10.14 3.65 -11.52
N LYS A 37 9.01 3.02 -11.17
CA LYS A 37 8.62 1.69 -11.68
C LYS A 37 8.80 1.62 -13.21
N PRO A 38 9.39 0.53 -13.75
CA PRO A 38 9.65 -0.77 -13.09
C PRO A 38 10.97 -0.85 -12.31
N LEU A 39 11.78 0.20 -12.29
CA LEU A 39 13.10 0.19 -11.66
C LEU A 39 13.02 0.49 -10.16
N CYS A 40 14.00 -0.01 -9.41
CA CYS A 40 14.17 0.34 -8.01
C CYS A 40 14.79 1.73 -7.86
N ASP A 41 14.15 2.57 -7.05
CA ASP A 41 14.62 3.91 -6.67
C ASP A 41 15.07 4.01 -5.20
N GLY A 42 14.98 2.91 -4.45
CA GLY A 42 15.30 2.85 -3.02
C GLY A 42 14.10 3.01 -2.08
N SER A 43 12.89 3.24 -2.60
CA SER A 43 11.67 3.35 -1.78
C SER A 43 11.36 2.10 -0.93
N HIS A 44 11.93 0.95 -1.30
CA HIS A 44 11.78 -0.30 -0.58
C HIS A 44 12.32 -0.26 0.86
N ASN A 45 13.26 0.65 1.17
CA ASN A 45 13.76 0.84 2.54
C ASN A 45 12.66 1.21 3.55
N ALA A 46 11.51 1.72 3.08
CA ALA A 46 10.36 1.99 3.92
C ALA A 46 9.70 0.72 4.49
N THR A 47 10.07 -0.46 3.98
CA THR A 47 9.53 -1.77 4.41
C THR A 47 10.42 -2.47 5.46
N ASP A 48 11.60 -1.93 5.79
CA ASP A 48 12.58 -2.58 6.67
C ASP A 48 12.08 -2.80 8.10
N ASP A 49 11.12 -1.99 8.56
CA ASP A 49 10.53 -2.04 9.90
C ASP A 49 9.16 -2.74 9.95
N GLU A 50 8.74 -3.38 8.85
CA GLU A 50 7.48 -4.13 8.80
C GLU A 50 7.51 -5.35 9.72
N ALA A 51 6.47 -5.48 10.54
CA ALA A 51 6.28 -6.67 11.37
C ALA A 51 5.69 -7.83 10.55
N ASP A 52 6.22 -9.04 10.78
CA ASP A 52 5.70 -10.24 10.13
C ASP A 52 4.23 -10.50 10.51
N GLY A 53 3.41 -10.76 9.49
CA GLY A 53 1.97 -10.99 9.66
C GLY A 53 1.14 -9.72 9.84
N VAL A 54 1.74 -8.54 9.78
CA VAL A 54 1.02 -7.26 9.76
C VAL A 54 0.95 -6.74 8.32
N VAL A 55 -0.26 -6.31 7.91
CA VAL A 55 -0.47 -5.70 6.60
C VAL A 55 -0.39 -4.19 6.73
N TYR A 56 0.42 -3.57 5.87
CA TYR A 56 0.54 -2.13 5.79
C TYR A 56 -0.08 -1.60 4.50
N LYS A 57 -0.63 -0.40 4.56
CA LYS A 57 -1.02 0.37 3.38
C LYS A 57 -0.20 1.65 3.32
N TYR A 58 0.39 1.90 2.16
CA TYR A 58 1.29 3.03 1.92
C TYR A 58 0.56 4.18 1.23
N SER A 59 1.13 5.39 1.34
CA SER A 59 0.57 6.62 0.76
C SER A 59 0.42 6.56 -0.76
N ASN A 60 1.27 5.77 -1.43
CA ASN A 60 1.17 5.54 -2.88
C ASN A 60 -0.09 4.73 -3.27
N ASP A 61 -0.71 4.02 -2.32
CA ASP A 61 -1.90 3.19 -2.51
C ASP A 61 -3.19 3.82 -1.93
N ASP A 62 -3.09 4.95 -1.20
CA ASP A 62 -4.21 5.69 -0.61
C ASP A 62 -4.02 7.20 -0.80
N ALA A 63 -4.95 7.85 -1.50
CA ALA A 63 -4.94 9.30 -1.67
C ALA A 63 -5.14 10.09 -0.35
N ASP A 64 -5.57 9.41 0.71
CA ASP A 64 -6.06 10.01 1.96
C ASP A 64 -5.09 9.89 3.17
N GLY A 65 -3.86 9.38 3.04
CA GLY A 65 -2.94 9.44 4.19
C GLY A 65 -1.61 8.70 4.16
N GLU A 66 -0.85 8.88 5.25
CA GLU A 66 0.45 8.28 5.54
C GLU A 66 0.37 6.75 5.77
N ARG A 67 1.54 6.08 5.79
CA ARG A 67 1.65 4.62 6.03
C ARG A 67 0.91 4.22 7.31
N ARG A 68 0.10 3.16 7.24
CA ARG A 68 -0.71 2.65 8.37
C ARG A 68 -0.89 1.14 8.33
N GLU A 69 -1.08 0.54 9.50
CA GLU A 69 -1.48 -0.87 9.65
C GLU A 69 -2.95 -1.06 9.25
N VAL A 70 -3.27 -2.22 8.68
CA VAL A 70 -4.61 -2.60 8.25
C VAL A 70 -4.94 -3.99 8.80
N GLY A 71 -6.11 -4.12 9.44
CA GLY A 71 -6.53 -5.40 10.05
C GLY A 71 -7.12 -6.41 9.06
N GLU A 72 -7.86 -5.95 8.05
CA GLU A 72 -8.46 -6.80 7.01
C GLU A 72 -8.42 -6.03 5.68
N ILE A 73 -7.90 -6.65 4.63
CA ILE A 73 -7.98 -6.10 3.27
C ILE A 73 -9.35 -6.53 2.71
N ASP A 74 -10.39 -5.77 3.00
CA ASP A 74 -11.68 -5.99 2.37
C ASP A 74 -11.62 -5.58 0.91
N GLY A 75 -11.72 -6.57 0.02
CA GLY A 75 -11.81 -6.41 -1.43
C GLY A 75 -13.08 -5.70 -1.92
N GLY A 76 -13.43 -4.57 -1.32
CA GLY A 76 -14.60 -3.77 -1.63
C GLY A 76 -15.27 -3.21 -0.38
N ARG A 77 -15.01 -1.92 -0.13
CA ARG A 77 -15.63 -1.02 0.88
C ARG A 77 -15.35 -1.34 2.35
N ARG A 78 -14.60 -0.45 2.98
CA ARG A 78 -14.91 0.13 4.31
C ARG A 78 -14.24 1.52 4.32
N GLY A 79 -14.98 2.63 4.36
CA GLY A 79 -15.83 2.94 5.50
C GLY A 79 -14.92 3.00 6.72
N VAL A 80 -14.20 4.11 6.89
CA VAL A 80 -13.48 4.42 8.14
C VAL A 80 -14.41 4.07 9.30
N ASN A 81 -13.89 3.31 10.25
CA ASN A 81 -14.56 3.03 11.52
C ASN A 81 -14.61 4.34 12.33
N SER A 82 -15.39 5.32 11.89
CA SER A 82 -15.78 6.48 12.68
C SER A 82 -17.04 6.09 13.42
N GLU A 83 -16.89 5.92 14.71
CA GLU A 83 -17.92 5.75 15.73
C GLU A 83 -19.28 6.33 15.29
N ARG A 84 -20.32 5.49 15.25
CA ARG A 84 -21.70 5.92 15.03
C ARG A 84 -22.06 6.96 16.10
N ARG A 85 -21.95 8.24 15.78
CA ARG A 85 -22.56 9.30 16.57
C ARG A 85 -24.05 9.25 16.27
N GLU A 86 -24.80 8.68 17.20
CA GLU A 86 -26.26 8.75 17.23
C GLU A 86 -26.64 10.23 17.27
N ILE A 87 -27.30 10.70 16.21
CA ILE A 87 -27.96 12.01 16.21
C ILE A 87 -29.35 11.73 16.76
N ASP A 88 -29.55 11.98 18.04
CA ASP A 88 -30.87 12.09 18.66
C ASP A 88 -31.62 13.25 17.99
N GLY A 89 -32.32 12.96 16.90
CA GLY A 89 -33.22 13.89 16.24
C GLY A 89 -34.51 14.03 17.04
N ASN A 90 -34.46 14.85 18.10
CA ASN A 90 -35.66 15.45 18.66
C ASN A 90 -35.88 16.81 17.97
N ASP A 91 -36.64 16.81 16.88
CA ASP A 91 -37.17 18.05 16.29
C ASP A 91 -38.69 17.89 16.10
N ASP A 92 -39.39 18.26 17.16
CA ASP A 92 -40.77 18.72 17.19
C ASP A 92 -41.05 19.70 16.04
N ALA A 93 -41.75 19.23 14.99
CA ALA A 93 -42.35 20.09 13.99
C ALA A 93 -43.83 19.73 13.78
N ASP A 94 -44.59 19.83 14.87
CA ASP A 94 -46.04 19.99 14.85
C ASP A 94 -46.36 21.33 15.51
N ARG A 95 -46.39 22.41 14.70
CA ARG A 95 -47.09 23.70 14.92
C ARG A 95 -46.86 24.67 13.77
#